data_AF-A0A2Z6URH2-F1
#
_entry.id   AF-A0A2Z6URH2-F1
#
_cell.length_a   1.000
_cell.length_b   1.000
_cell.length_c   1.000
_cell.angle_alpha   90.00
_cell.angle_beta   90.00
_cell.angle_gamma   90.00
#
_symmetry.space_group_name_H-M   'P 1'
#
loop_
_entity.id
_entity.type
_entity.pdbx_description
1 polymer ?
#
loop_
_entity_poly.entity_id
_entity_poly.type
_entity_poly.pdbx_seq_one_letter_code
_entity_poly.pdbx_strand_id
1 'polypeptide(L)'
;MTKIITLILVLFLSGCINTPAFVKYNGKNVATYSIAAGCGTLMLQEDCSQISGATRKVRISGINLKIAGGEEGKLVFIMAMAKFSADESTLIPGAKAIEEYLLEKNISVTETKVMYADGRTYGVHLTLDGDGYSHLKELTVE
;
A
#
# COMPACT_ATOMS: atom_id res chain seq x y z
N MET A 1 15.07 -44.38 34.11
CA MET A 1 15.83 -43.96 32.92
C MET A 1 14.89 -43.83 31.73
N THR A 2 14.55 -42.57 31.43
CA THR A 2 14.56 -41.98 30.07
C THR A 2 13.77 -42.68 28.95
N LYS A 3 12.45 -42.49 28.91
CA LYS A 3 11.65 -42.56 27.67
C LYS A 3 10.44 -41.64 27.75
N ILE A 4 10.65 -40.32 27.70
CA ILE A 4 9.55 -39.37 27.52
C ILE A 4 9.96 -38.34 26.45
N ILE A 5 9.38 -38.57 25.27
CA ILE A 5 8.78 -37.56 24.38
C ILE A 5 9.76 -36.61 23.69
N THR A 6 10.43 -37.15 22.68
CA THR A 6 10.88 -36.41 21.49
C THR A 6 9.65 -36.16 20.60
N LEU A 7 8.81 -35.16 20.92
CA LEU A 7 7.64 -34.82 20.09
C LEU A 7 7.30 -33.31 20.10
N ILE A 8 8.31 -32.45 19.97
CA ILE A 8 8.12 -31.03 19.68
C ILE A 8 9.18 -30.61 18.64
N LEU A 9 9.09 -31.16 17.42
CA LEU A 9 9.99 -30.74 16.33
C LEU A 9 9.31 -30.70 14.95
N VAL A 10 7.98 -30.69 14.90
CA VAL A 10 7.22 -30.70 13.63
C VAL A 10 6.07 -29.70 13.67
N LEU A 11 6.34 -28.42 13.91
CA LEU A 11 5.32 -27.36 13.81
C LEU A 11 5.85 -25.99 13.34
N PHE A 12 7.06 -25.93 12.75
CA PHE A 12 7.56 -24.74 12.04
C PHE A 12 7.70 -24.96 10.53
N LEU A 13 6.76 -25.71 9.94
CA LEU A 13 6.45 -25.55 8.51
C LEU A 13 5.51 -24.35 8.38
N SER A 14 5.95 -23.17 8.81
CA SER A 14 5.30 -21.92 8.44
C SER A 14 5.52 -21.76 6.94
N GLY A 15 4.50 -22.13 6.15
CA GLY A 15 4.53 -22.04 4.70
C GLY A 15 5.02 -20.67 4.28
N CYS A 16 5.98 -20.64 3.36
CA CYS A 16 6.35 -19.42 2.67
C CYS A 16 5.09 -18.92 1.96
N ILE A 17 4.38 -17.96 2.56
CA ILE A 17 3.30 -17.22 1.90
C ILE A 17 3.99 -16.40 0.80
N ASN A 18 4.16 -17.00 -0.37
CA ASN A 18 4.68 -16.31 -1.53
C ASN A 18 3.61 -15.32 -1.99
N THR A 19 3.84 -14.02 -1.79
CA THR A 19 3.06 -12.99 -2.45
C THR A 19 3.21 -13.20 -3.97
N PRO A 20 2.12 -13.39 -4.73
CA PRO A 20 2.20 -13.61 -6.17
C PRO A 20 2.77 -12.36 -6.84
N ALA A 21 3.75 -12.49 -7.74
CA ALA A 21 4.43 -11.34 -8.34
C ALA A 21 3.49 -10.35 -9.07
N PHE A 22 2.34 -10.84 -9.56
CA PHE A 22 1.33 -10.04 -10.24
C PHE A 22 -0.08 -10.46 -9.79
N VAL A 23 -0.99 -9.49 -9.73
CA VAL A 23 -2.42 -9.70 -9.43
C VAL A 23 -3.30 -8.83 -10.33
N LYS A 24 -4.59 -9.16 -10.42
CA LYS A 24 -5.56 -8.34 -11.14
C LYS A 24 -6.11 -7.24 -10.23
N TYR A 25 -5.83 -5.98 -10.56
CA TYR A 25 -6.32 -4.80 -9.86
C TYR A 25 -6.97 -3.84 -10.87
N ASN A 26 -8.21 -3.42 -10.63
CA ASN A 26 -8.99 -2.56 -11.53
C ASN A 26 -8.96 -3.02 -13.01
N GLY A 27 -9.05 -4.34 -13.23
CA GLY A 27 -9.08 -4.93 -14.57
C GLY A 27 -7.71 -5.08 -15.25
N LYS A 28 -6.62 -4.59 -14.65
CA LYS A 28 -5.25 -4.69 -15.17
C LYS A 28 -4.41 -5.66 -14.33
N ASN A 29 -3.41 -6.29 -14.94
CA ASN A 29 -2.40 -7.03 -14.18
C ASN A 29 -1.35 -6.03 -13.67
N VAL A 30 -1.16 -5.97 -12.36
CA VAL A 30 -0.23 -5.07 -11.68
C VAL A 30 0.77 -5.88 -10.86
N ALA A 31 1.99 -5.37 -10.70
CA ALA A 31 2.98 -6.01 -9.84
C ALA A 31 2.63 -5.81 -8.36
N THR A 32 3.16 -6.68 -7.50
CA THR A 32 2.87 -6.65 -6.06
C THR A 32 4.08 -6.34 -5.20
N TYR A 33 3.82 -5.71 -4.06
CA TYR A 33 4.67 -5.75 -2.89
C TYR A 33 4.10 -6.72 -1.84
N SER A 34 4.99 -7.36 -1.08
CA SER A 34 4.59 -8.07 0.14
C SER A 34 4.06 -7.10 1.18
N ILE A 35 3.15 -7.55 2.06
CA ILE A 35 2.70 -6.76 3.22
C ILE A 35 3.83 -6.44 4.21
N ALA A 36 4.94 -7.18 4.16
CA ALA A 36 6.16 -6.89 4.92
C ALA A 36 7.02 -5.78 4.31
N ALA A 37 6.66 -5.24 3.13
CA ALA A 37 7.39 -4.16 2.50
C ALA A 37 7.24 -2.86 3.32
N GLY A 38 8.33 -2.43 3.94
CA GLY A 38 8.40 -1.17 4.67
C GLY A 38 8.68 0.04 3.77
N CYS A 39 8.82 1.21 4.39
CA CYS A 39 9.04 2.48 3.67
C CYS A 39 10.27 2.44 2.75
N GLY A 40 11.34 1.76 3.17
CA GLY A 40 12.56 1.63 2.36
C GLY A 40 12.33 0.82 1.07
N THR A 41 11.62 -0.31 1.16
CA THR A 41 11.27 -1.14 -0.01
C THR A 41 10.32 -0.42 -0.95
N LEU A 42 9.42 0.40 -0.41
CA LEU A 42 8.47 1.21 -1.16
C LEU A 42 9.07 2.55 -1.63
N MET A 43 10.32 2.84 -1.27
CA MET A 43 11.05 4.08 -1.58
C MET A 43 10.31 5.35 -1.11
N LEU A 44 9.66 5.29 0.05
CA LEU A 44 8.91 6.38 0.65
C LEU A 44 9.78 7.14 1.65
N GLN A 45 9.92 8.46 1.46
CA GLN A 45 10.70 9.35 2.33
C GLN A 45 9.84 10.33 3.14
N GLU A 46 8.58 10.56 2.73
CA GLU A 46 7.64 11.47 3.40
C GLU A 46 6.45 10.71 3.99
N ASP A 47 6.06 11.08 5.21
CA ASP A 47 4.85 10.60 5.89
C ASP A 47 4.68 9.06 5.88
N CYS A 48 5.80 8.36 6.14
CA CYS A 48 5.84 6.91 6.24
C CYS A 48 6.42 6.44 7.58
N SER A 49 5.71 5.54 8.24
CA SER A 49 6.11 4.85 9.46
C SER A 49 6.54 3.42 9.12
N GLN A 50 7.71 3.01 9.63
CA GLN A 50 8.21 1.63 9.46
C GLN A 50 7.28 0.56 10.05
N ILE A 51 6.37 0.94 10.95
CA ILE A 51 5.44 0.02 11.61
C ILE A 51 4.06 0.05 10.96
N SER A 52 3.57 1.23 10.58
CA SER A 52 2.17 1.42 10.18
C SER A 52 1.96 1.85 8.72
N GLY A 53 3.04 1.99 7.95
CA GLY A 53 3.00 2.43 6.57
C GLY A 53 2.72 3.93 6.46
N ALA A 54 1.86 4.32 5.53
CA ALA A 54 1.47 5.71 5.31
C ALA A 54 0.86 6.36 6.55
N THR A 55 1.23 7.61 6.86
CA THR A 55 0.80 8.32 8.07
C THR A 55 -0.02 9.58 7.81
N ARG A 56 0.16 10.26 6.68
CA ARG A 56 -0.59 11.49 6.39
C ARG A 56 -2.03 11.14 6.05
N LYS A 57 -2.98 11.68 6.79
CA LYS A 57 -4.40 11.49 6.49
C LYS A 57 -4.86 12.50 5.46
N VAL A 58 -5.63 12.06 4.48
CA VAL A 58 -6.25 12.92 3.48
C VAL A 58 -7.71 12.56 3.30
N ARG A 59 -8.52 13.51 2.82
CA ARG A 59 -9.91 13.27 2.46
C ARG A 59 -10.16 13.70 1.02
N ILE A 60 -10.67 12.77 0.21
CA ILE A 60 -10.98 13.00 -1.20
C ILE A 60 -12.31 12.33 -1.56
N SER A 61 -13.19 13.05 -2.24
CA SER A 61 -14.54 12.56 -2.63
C SER A 61 -15.31 11.96 -1.44
N GLY A 62 -15.13 12.52 -0.25
CA GLY A 62 -15.76 12.05 1.00
C GLY A 62 -15.06 10.87 1.69
N ILE A 63 -14.03 10.27 1.09
CA ILE A 63 -13.30 9.08 1.54
C ILE A 63 -12.04 9.50 2.31
N ASN A 64 -11.83 8.92 3.50
CA ASN A 64 -10.61 9.14 4.29
C ASN A 64 -9.57 8.08 3.96
N LEU A 65 -8.35 8.50 3.69
CA LEU A 65 -7.21 7.64 3.34
C LEU A 65 -5.96 8.08 4.11
N LYS A 66 -4.95 7.21 4.12
CA LYS A 66 -3.58 7.56 4.49
C LYS A 66 -2.69 7.55 3.25
N ILE A 67 -1.80 8.53 3.12
CA ILE A 67 -0.83 8.61 2.04
C ILE A 67 0.60 8.80 2.57
N ALA A 68 1.57 8.33 1.80
CA ALA A 68 2.99 8.57 1.96
C ALA A 68 3.59 8.95 0.61
N GLY A 69 4.66 9.74 0.65
CA GLY A 69 5.34 10.26 -0.54
C GLY A 69 6.75 9.73 -0.68
N GLY A 70 7.24 9.69 -1.91
CA GLY A 70 8.66 9.52 -2.17
C GLY A 70 9.12 10.08 -3.51
N GLU A 71 10.44 10.09 -3.73
CA GLU A 71 11.12 10.60 -4.93
C GLU A 71 10.58 11.96 -5.40
N GLU A 72 10.70 12.99 -4.55
CA GLU A 72 10.23 14.35 -4.87
C GLU A 72 8.73 14.38 -5.25
N GLY A 73 7.96 13.49 -4.61
CA GLY A 73 6.51 13.38 -4.77
C GLY A 73 6.03 12.59 -5.99
N LYS A 74 6.94 11.94 -6.72
CA LYS A 74 6.61 11.04 -7.83
C LYS A 74 6.15 9.65 -7.40
N LEU A 75 6.45 9.25 -6.18
CA LEU A 75 5.92 8.03 -5.59
C LEU A 75 4.85 8.38 -4.58
N VAL A 76 3.69 7.73 -4.70
CA VAL A 76 2.58 7.88 -3.75
C VAL A 76 2.12 6.50 -3.31
N PHE A 77 2.16 6.25 -2.01
CA PHE A 77 1.57 5.06 -1.42
C PHE A 77 0.28 5.41 -0.69
N ILE A 78 -0.80 4.69 -0.99
CA ILE A 78 -2.16 4.95 -0.52
C ILE A 78 -2.61 3.75 0.31
N MET A 79 -3.17 4.01 1.49
CA MET A 79 -3.75 3.02 2.39
C MET A 79 -5.13 3.46 2.87
N ALA A 80 -5.98 2.50 3.21
CA ALA A 80 -7.19 2.79 3.97
C ALA A 80 -6.86 3.21 5.41
N MET A 81 -7.82 3.82 6.10
CA MET A 81 -7.63 4.27 7.49
C MET A 81 -7.42 3.13 8.49
N ALA A 82 -7.97 1.95 8.21
CA ALA A 82 -7.82 0.77 9.04
C ALA A 82 -6.33 0.46 9.29
N LYS A 83 -5.99 0.15 10.55
CA LYS A 83 -4.64 -0.28 10.93
C LYS A 83 -4.67 -1.80 10.95
N PHE A 84 -3.83 -2.43 10.13
CA PHE A 84 -3.62 -3.89 10.08
C PHE A 84 -4.72 -4.76 9.44
N SER A 85 -5.69 -4.16 8.76
CA SER A 85 -6.65 -4.91 7.93
C SER A 85 -6.82 -4.28 6.56
N ALA A 86 -7.08 -5.12 5.56
CA ALA A 86 -7.49 -4.65 4.24
C ALA A 86 -8.90 -4.08 4.31
N ASP A 87 -9.08 -2.89 3.74
CA ASP A 87 -10.38 -2.27 3.49
C ASP A 87 -10.42 -1.81 2.03
N GLU A 88 -10.61 -2.79 1.15
CA GLU A 88 -10.67 -2.59 -0.30
C GLU A 88 -11.88 -1.74 -0.71
N SER A 89 -12.94 -1.75 0.09
CA SER A 89 -14.16 -0.95 -0.14
C SER A 89 -13.91 0.56 -0.04
N THR A 90 -12.93 0.97 0.77
CA THR A 90 -12.45 2.35 0.88
C THR A 90 -11.26 2.59 -0.05
N LEU A 91 -10.30 1.65 -0.07
CA LEU A 91 -9.02 1.82 -0.77
C LEU A 91 -9.17 1.93 -2.28
N ILE A 92 -9.96 1.04 -2.90
CA ILE A 92 -10.10 1.00 -4.38
C ILE A 92 -10.76 2.29 -4.92
N PRO A 93 -11.95 2.70 -4.44
CA PRO A 93 -12.56 3.94 -4.92
C PRO A 93 -11.74 5.17 -4.50
N GLY A 94 -11.11 5.14 -3.33
CA GLY A 94 -10.23 6.22 -2.87
C GLY A 94 -9.00 6.41 -3.73
N ALA A 95 -8.32 5.32 -4.11
CA ALA A 95 -7.18 5.36 -5.02
C ALA A 95 -7.61 5.87 -6.40
N LYS A 96 -8.76 5.41 -6.92
CA LYS A 96 -9.30 5.93 -8.18
C LYS A 96 -9.58 7.45 -8.13
N ALA A 97 -10.16 7.94 -7.04
CA ALA A 97 -10.39 9.37 -6.85
C ALA A 97 -9.07 10.16 -6.80
N ILE A 98 -8.00 9.59 -6.23
CA ILE A 98 -6.66 10.18 -6.26
C ILE A 98 -6.12 10.24 -7.69
N GLU A 99 -6.25 9.16 -8.47
CA GLU A 99 -5.82 9.14 -9.88
C GLU A 99 -6.54 10.22 -10.70
N GLU A 100 -7.85 10.37 -10.52
CA GLU A 100 -8.66 11.40 -11.17
C GLU A 100 -8.21 12.81 -10.76
N TYR A 101 -7.99 13.06 -9.46
CA TYR A 101 -7.50 14.34 -8.96
C TYR A 101 -6.10 14.70 -9.48
N LEU A 102 -5.18 13.74 -9.55
CA LEU A 102 -3.84 13.96 -10.10
C LEU A 102 -3.90 14.30 -11.59
N LEU A 103 -4.79 13.64 -12.34
CA LEU A 103 -5.00 13.94 -13.75
C LEU A 103 -5.51 15.38 -13.95
N GLU A 104 -6.38 15.90 -13.08
CA GLU A 104 -6.82 17.30 -13.10
C GLU A 104 -5.66 18.29 -12.85
N LYS A 105 -4.59 17.84 -12.20
CA LYS A 105 -3.34 18.60 -12.02
C LYS A 105 -2.32 18.40 -13.15
N ASN A 106 -2.69 17.71 -14.23
CA ASN A 106 -1.82 17.31 -15.33
C ASN A 106 -0.69 16.36 -14.89
N ILE A 107 -0.96 15.48 -13.93
CA ILE A 107 -0.03 14.45 -13.45
C ILE A 107 -0.62 13.08 -13.77
N SER A 108 0.11 12.28 -14.53
CA SER A 108 -0.31 10.97 -14.97
C SER A 108 0.31 9.87 -14.12
N VAL A 109 -0.46 8.80 -13.89
CA VAL A 109 0.08 7.55 -13.32
C VAL A 109 0.79 6.77 -14.43
N THR A 110 2.09 6.55 -14.26
CA THR A 110 2.93 5.78 -15.19
C THR A 110 3.01 4.30 -14.80
N GLU A 111 2.91 3.99 -13.51
CA GLU A 111 2.91 2.63 -13.00
C GLU A 111 1.99 2.50 -11.78
N THR A 112 1.34 1.34 -11.67
CA THR A 112 0.59 0.95 -10.47
C THR A 112 1.11 -0.38 -9.96
N LYS A 113 1.40 -0.43 -8.67
CA LYS A 113 1.68 -1.65 -7.90
C LYS A 113 0.75 -1.71 -6.70
N VAL A 114 0.59 -2.89 -6.12
CA VAL A 114 -0.25 -3.07 -4.93
C VAL A 114 0.44 -3.84 -3.84
N MET A 115 0.22 -3.45 -2.59
CA MET A 115 0.59 -4.27 -1.44
C MET A 115 -0.47 -5.35 -1.26
N TYR A 116 -0.07 -6.62 -1.39
CA TYR A 116 -1.02 -7.73 -1.50
C TYR A 116 -0.63 -8.91 -0.59
N ALA A 117 -1.63 -9.45 0.10
CA ALA A 117 -1.50 -10.67 0.90
C ALA A 117 -2.87 -11.35 1.03
N ASP A 118 -2.88 -12.68 1.11
CA ASP A 118 -4.08 -13.48 1.43
C ASP A 118 -5.33 -13.14 0.59
N GLY A 119 -5.14 -12.84 -0.70
CA GLY A 119 -6.25 -12.54 -1.60
C GLY A 119 -6.72 -11.08 -1.58
N ARG A 120 -6.05 -10.20 -0.83
CA ARG A 120 -6.53 -8.84 -0.52
C ARG A 120 -5.47 -7.76 -0.75
N THR A 121 -5.94 -6.58 -1.10
CA THR A 121 -5.13 -5.38 -1.28
C THR A 121 -5.10 -4.52 -0.03
N TYR A 122 -3.90 -4.22 0.46
CA TYR A 122 -3.66 -3.43 1.68
C TYR A 122 -3.22 -2.00 1.39
N GLY A 123 -2.68 -1.76 0.19
CA GLY A 123 -2.29 -0.44 -0.26
C GLY A 123 -2.02 -0.40 -1.75
N VAL A 124 -2.04 0.79 -2.32
CA VAL A 124 -1.80 1.05 -3.74
C VAL A 124 -0.57 1.94 -3.82
N HIS A 125 0.40 1.55 -4.63
CA HIS A 125 1.62 2.30 -4.88
C HIS A 125 1.60 2.81 -6.32
N LEU A 126 1.65 4.13 -6.48
CA LEU A 126 1.59 4.83 -7.75
C LEU A 126 2.96 5.46 -8.04
N THR A 127 3.43 5.25 -9.27
CA THR A 127 4.53 6.03 -9.85
C THR A 127 3.94 7.06 -10.79
N LEU A 128 4.36 8.30 -10.66
CA LEU A 128 3.82 9.47 -11.36
C LEU A 128 4.87 10.08 -12.30
N ASP A 129 4.41 10.82 -13.30
CA ASP A 129 5.28 11.61 -14.18
C ASP A 129 5.66 13.00 -13.60
N GLY A 130 5.11 13.37 -12.44
CA GLY A 130 5.35 14.64 -11.74
C GLY A 130 5.13 14.56 -10.22
N ASP A 131 5.31 15.69 -9.53
CA ASP A 131 5.11 15.82 -8.07
C ASP A 131 3.62 15.81 -7.72
N GLY A 132 3.03 14.61 -7.63
CA GLY A 132 1.65 14.46 -7.20
C GLY A 132 1.48 14.54 -5.69
N TYR A 133 2.50 14.14 -4.93
CA TYR A 133 2.43 14.10 -3.48
C TYR A 133 2.19 15.49 -2.87
N SER A 134 2.85 16.53 -3.38
CA SER A 134 2.64 17.90 -2.90
C SER A 134 1.21 18.38 -3.10
N HIS A 135 0.57 18.05 -4.22
CA HIS A 135 -0.84 18.37 -4.45
C HIS A 135 -1.79 17.58 -3.55
N LEU A 136 -1.44 16.34 -3.19
CA LEU A 136 -2.26 15.53 -2.28
C LEU A 136 -2.16 16.03 -0.83
N LYS A 137 -1.06 16.69 -0.44
CA LYS A 137 -0.93 17.32 0.88
C LYS A 137 -1.97 18.42 1.12
N GLU A 138 -2.46 19.07 0.05
CA GLU A 138 -3.54 20.07 0.14
C GLU A 138 -4.87 19.47 0.66
N LEU A 139 -5.04 18.14 0.56
CA LEU A 139 -6.22 17.41 1.00
C LEU A 139 -6.11 16.88 2.45
N THR A 140 -5.10 17.33 3.21
CA THR A 140 -4.82 16.84 4.56
C THR A 140 -5.98 17.10 5.52
N VAL A 141 -6.28 16.12 6.37
CA VAL A 141 -7.25 16.24 7.47
C VAL A 141 -6.60 15.86 8.80
N GLU A 142 -7.09 16.44 9.91
CA GLU A 142 -6.59 16.17 11.28
C GLU A 142 -6.96 14.77 11.80
#